data_AF-A0A821K3Q3-F1
#
_entry.id   AF-A0A821K3Q3-F1
#
_cell.length_a   1.000
_cell.length_b   1.000
_cell.length_c   1.000
_cell.angle_alpha   90.00
_cell.angle_beta   90.00
_cell.angle_gamma   90.00
#
_symmetry.space_group_name_H-M   'P 1'
#
loop_
_entity.id
_entity.type
_entity.pdbx_description
1 polymer ?
#
loop_
_entity_poly.entity_id
_entity_poly.type
_entity_poly.pdbx_seq_one_letter_code
_entity_poly.pdbx_strand_id
1 'polypeptide(L)'
;MVQLYSIYVFCRKEEQYEAWTKDWSKVKGMFTEITPISDSVQQWARQCDEDSTVISAVSSLNQIEPSFMYTQLFKEIIIEIDFDEKKEITDLAEYARKKYAGNDRHLKIIDEFALDYKSNLDEKNKPIW
;
A
#
# COMPACT_ATOMS: atom_id res chain seq x y z
N MET A 1 -6.39 13.84 11.73
CA MET A 1 -5.30 14.46 12.53
C MET A 1 -4.12 14.63 11.58
N VAL A 2 -3.60 15.85 11.37
CA VAL A 2 -2.53 16.09 10.38
C VAL A 2 -1.18 15.80 11.03
N GLN A 3 -0.40 14.88 10.46
CA GLN A 3 0.92 14.51 10.98
C GLN A 3 2.02 14.97 10.02
N LEU A 4 2.97 15.75 10.56
CA LEU A 4 4.13 16.23 9.80
C LEU A 4 5.14 15.10 9.61
N TYR A 5 5.36 14.67 8.36
CA TYR A 5 6.22 13.55 8.00
C TYR A 5 7.66 13.96 7.66
N SER A 6 7.82 15.02 6.86
CA SER A 6 9.12 15.45 6.33
C SER A 6 9.15 16.95 6.06
N ILE A 7 10.33 17.55 6.22
CA ILE A 7 10.63 18.96 5.97
C ILE A 7 11.81 19.01 5.00
N TYR A 8 11.67 19.77 3.91
CA TYR A 8 12.71 20.02 2.92
C TYR A 8 13.02 21.52 2.93
N VAL A 9 14.30 21.89 3.03
CA VAL A 9 14.71 23.29 3.24
C VAL A 9 15.50 23.78 2.03
N PHE A 10 15.03 24.85 1.38
CA PHE A 10 15.76 25.51 0.30
C PHE A 10 16.52 26.73 0.84
N CYS A 11 17.85 26.74 0.75
CA CYS A 11 18.71 27.79 1.27
C CYS A 11 20.02 27.92 0.47
N ARG A 12 20.42 29.15 0.12
CA ARG A 12 21.67 29.42 -0.62
C ARG A 12 22.96 29.33 0.21
N LYS A 13 22.88 29.23 1.55
CA LYS A 13 24.04 29.19 2.45
C LYS A 13 23.96 27.96 3.35
N GLU A 14 24.26 26.80 2.76
CA GLU A 14 24.14 25.49 3.42
C GLU A 14 24.95 25.39 4.72
N GLU A 15 26.21 25.83 4.68
CA GLU A 15 27.18 25.73 5.79
C GLU A 15 26.72 26.42 7.08
N GLN A 16 25.88 27.45 7.01
CA GLN A 16 25.41 28.20 8.18
C GLN A 16 24.27 27.49 8.92
N TYR A 17 23.57 26.57 8.24
CA TYR A 17 22.31 26.01 8.71
C TYR A 17 22.34 24.47 8.81
N GLU A 18 23.36 23.82 8.25
CA GLU A 18 23.56 22.37 8.37
C GLU A 18 23.71 21.90 9.83
N ALA A 19 24.23 22.77 10.71
CA ALA A 19 24.46 22.43 12.11
C ALA A 19 23.15 22.20 12.89
N TRP A 20 22.14 23.06 12.70
CA TRP A 20 20.86 22.92 13.43
C TRP A 20 19.92 21.91 12.78
N THR A 21 20.04 21.66 11.47
CA THR A 21 19.18 20.69 10.79
C THR A 21 19.49 19.25 11.18
N LYS A 22 20.73 18.95 11.59
CA LYS A 22 21.14 17.65 12.13
C LYS A 22 20.39 17.26 13.41
N ASP A 23 19.94 18.25 14.19
CA ASP A 23 19.19 18.00 15.43
C ASP A 23 17.71 17.69 15.17
N TRP A 24 17.21 17.88 13.95
CA TRP A 24 15.80 17.72 13.60
C TRP A 24 15.56 16.51 12.70
N SER A 25 15.09 15.41 13.30
CA SER A 25 14.82 14.13 12.61
C SER A 25 13.82 14.19 11.44
N LYS A 26 12.99 15.25 11.40
CA LYS A 26 12.01 15.49 10.34
C LYS A 26 12.59 16.25 9.14
N VAL A 27 13.76 16.88 9.28
CA VAL A 27 14.44 17.54 8.16
C VAL A 27 15.09 16.46 7.30
N LYS A 28 14.63 16.32 6.05
CA LYS A 28 15.09 15.28 5.12
C LYS A 28 16.20 15.75 4.19
N GLY A 29 16.36 17.06 4.03
CA GLY A 29 17.43 17.61 3.22
C GLY A 29 17.45 19.13 3.21
N MET A 30 18.65 19.65 2.99
CA MET A 30 18.89 21.05 2.63
C MET A 30 19.31 21.10 1.17
N PHE A 31 18.79 22.09 0.45
CA PHE A 31 18.99 22.23 -0.98
C PHE A 31 19.35 23.67 -1.31
N THR A 32 20.40 23.84 -2.10
CA THR A 32 20.83 25.14 -2.63
C THR A 32 20.25 25.43 -4.01
N GLU A 33 19.71 24.39 -4.66
CA GLU A 33 19.11 24.42 -6.00
C GLU A 33 17.65 23.92 -5.96
N ILE A 34 16.82 24.41 -6.88
CA ILE A 34 15.38 24.08 -6.95
C ILE A 34 15.18 22.66 -7.52
N THR A 35 16.01 22.24 -8.47
CA THR A 35 15.87 20.93 -9.11
C THR A 35 15.99 19.78 -8.09
N PRO A 36 17.04 19.73 -7.25
CA PRO A 36 17.21 18.62 -6.30
C PRO A 36 16.12 18.55 -5.22
N ILE A 37 15.58 19.70 -4.78
CA ILE A 37 14.45 19.71 -3.83
C ILE A 37 13.16 19.21 -4.50
N SER A 38 12.91 19.61 -5.75
CA SER A 38 11.76 19.13 -6.53
C SER A 38 11.83 17.61 -6.72
N ASP A 39 12.99 17.08 -7.10
CA ASP A 39 13.19 15.64 -7.30
C ASP A 39 12.99 14.86 -5.99
N SER A 40 13.50 15.39 -4.88
CA SER A 40 13.35 14.77 -3.55
C SER A 40 11.89 14.72 -3.08
N VAL A 41 11.14 15.80 -3.31
CA VAL A 41 9.70 15.87 -3.00
C VAL A 41 8.91 14.94 -3.92
N GLN A 42 9.24 14.90 -5.22
CA GLN A 42 8.56 14.04 -6.18
C GLN A 42 8.81 12.55 -5.89
N GLN A 43 10.03 12.16 -5.55
CA GLN A 43 10.35 10.79 -5.13
C GLN A 43 9.57 10.41 -3.86
N TRP A 44 9.51 11.30 -2.87
CA TRP A 44 8.74 11.03 -1.66
C TRP A 44 7.24 10.89 -1.94
N ALA A 45 6.68 11.76 -2.79
CA ALA A 45 5.29 11.64 -3.22
C ALA A 45 5.02 10.31 -3.92
N ARG A 46 5.93 9.86 -4.80
CA ARG A 46 5.83 8.56 -5.49
C ARG A 46 5.93 7.38 -4.53
N GLN A 47 6.77 7.44 -3.50
CA GLN A 47 6.86 6.38 -2.48
C GLN A 47 5.60 6.28 -1.63
N CYS A 48 4.90 7.40 -1.38
CA CYS A 48 3.58 7.37 -0.78
C CYS A 48 2.51 6.80 -1.73
N ASP A 49 2.70 6.95 -3.04
CA ASP A 49 1.81 6.45 -4.07
C ASP A 49 2.10 4.99 -4.46
N GLU A 50 3.28 4.43 -4.16
CA GLU A 50 3.69 3.05 -4.46
C GLU A 50 2.95 2.00 -3.61
N ASP A 51 2.24 2.39 -2.55
CA ASP A 51 1.20 1.54 -1.94
C ASP A 51 -0.02 1.36 -2.86
N SER A 52 -0.10 2.13 -3.95
CA SER A 52 -0.95 1.88 -5.11
C SER A 52 -0.08 1.40 -6.27
N THR A 53 -0.20 0.11 -6.62
CA THR A 53 0.46 -0.46 -7.78
C THR A 53 -0.11 0.20 -9.05
N VAL A 54 0.60 1.19 -9.60
CA VAL A 54 0.22 1.81 -10.88
C VAL A 54 0.54 0.84 -12.02
N ILE A 55 -0.48 0.17 -12.55
CA ILE A 55 -0.38 -0.62 -13.78
C ILE A 55 -0.39 0.35 -14.96
N SER A 56 0.79 0.83 -15.38
CA SER A 56 0.93 1.66 -16.57
C SER A 56 1.15 0.78 -17.80
N ALA A 57 0.17 0.76 -18.70
CA ALA A 57 0.27 0.06 -19.98
C ALA A 57 0.48 1.07 -21.12
N VAL A 58 1.63 1.00 -21.77
CA VAL A 58 1.99 1.87 -22.89
C VAL A 58 1.16 1.46 -24.11
N SER A 59 0.12 2.22 -24.43
CA SER A 59 -0.77 1.94 -25.56
C SER A 59 -0.09 2.31 -26.88
N SER A 60 0.28 1.30 -27.68
CA SER A 60 0.53 1.48 -29.12
C SER A 60 -0.80 1.35 -29.87
N LEU A 61 -1.07 2.30 -30.76
CA LEU A 61 -2.38 2.63 -31.37
C LEU A 61 -3.07 1.51 -32.20
N ASN A 62 -2.52 0.30 -32.25
CA ASN A 62 -3.06 -0.84 -33.00
C ASN A 62 -3.41 -2.05 -32.10
N GLN A 63 -3.42 -1.89 -30.79
CA GLN A 63 -3.76 -2.97 -29.85
C GLN A 63 -5.04 -2.65 -29.11
N ILE A 64 -5.84 -3.69 -28.86
CA ILE A 64 -6.96 -3.66 -27.91
C ILE A 64 -6.48 -2.97 -26.64
N GLU A 65 -7.29 -2.04 -26.12
CA GLU A 65 -6.93 -1.25 -24.94
C GLU A 65 -6.39 -2.18 -23.85
N PRO A 66 -5.16 -1.98 -23.34
CA PRO A 66 -4.57 -2.92 -22.39
C PRO A 66 -5.45 -3.16 -21.16
N SER A 67 -6.18 -2.13 -20.71
CA SER A 67 -7.19 -2.23 -19.66
C SER A 67 -8.26 -3.29 -19.95
N PHE A 68 -8.72 -3.42 -21.20
CA PHE A 68 -9.68 -4.43 -21.64
C PHE A 68 -9.07 -5.83 -21.58
N MET A 69 -7.82 -5.99 -22.04
CA MET A 69 -7.09 -7.26 -21.97
C MET A 69 -6.91 -7.70 -20.50
N TYR A 70 -6.49 -6.79 -19.63
CA TYR A 70 -6.36 -7.09 -18.20
C TYR A 70 -7.71 -7.38 -17.56
N THR A 71 -8.76 -6.63 -17.89
CA THR A 71 -10.11 -6.86 -17.35
C THR A 71 -10.62 -8.25 -17.73
N GLN A 72 -10.41 -8.66 -18.99
CA GLN A 72 -10.82 -9.98 -19.43
C GLN A 72 -10.03 -11.10 -18.72
N LEU A 73 -8.72 -10.93 -18.58
CA LEU A 73 -7.87 -11.87 -17.85
C LEU A 73 -8.26 -11.97 -16.37
N PHE A 74 -8.51 -10.84 -15.71
CA PHE A 74 -9.00 -10.81 -14.34
C PHE A 74 -10.37 -11.50 -14.21
N LYS A 75 -11.28 -11.24 -15.15
CA LYS A 75 -12.59 -11.89 -15.17
C LYS A 75 -12.46 -13.41 -15.30
N GLU A 76 -11.62 -13.89 -16.21
CA GLU A 76 -11.37 -15.32 -16.41
C GLU A 76 -10.77 -15.94 -15.15
N ILE A 77 -9.74 -15.33 -14.56
CA ILE A 77 -9.11 -15.81 -13.31
C ILE A 77 -10.14 -15.86 -12.17
N ILE A 78 -10.94 -14.81 -11.98
CA ILE A 78 -11.93 -14.74 -10.89
C ILE A 78 -13.05 -15.79 -11.10
N ILE A 79 -13.41 -16.11 -12.34
CA ILE A 79 -14.43 -17.13 -12.63
C ILE A 79 -13.86 -18.54 -12.48
N GLU A 80 -12.61 -18.77 -12.85
CA GLU A 80 -11.96 -20.08 -12.84
C GLU A 80 -11.36 -20.45 -11.47
N ILE A 81 -11.21 -19.49 -10.55
CA ILE A 81 -10.67 -19.78 -9.23
C ILE A 81 -11.63 -20.67 -8.45
N ASP A 82 -11.15 -21.85 -8.06
CA ASP A 82 -11.86 -22.75 -7.16
C ASP A 82 -11.72 -22.22 -5.72
N PHE A 83 -12.63 -21.31 -5.36
CA PHE A 83 -12.61 -20.62 -4.08
C PHE A 83 -13.42 -21.38 -3.03
N ASP A 84 -12.72 -22.11 -2.17
CA ASP A 84 -13.31 -22.62 -0.92
C ASP A 84 -13.22 -21.56 0.17
N GLU A 85 -14.31 -20.84 0.35
CA GLU A 85 -14.44 -19.74 1.31
C GLU A 85 -14.02 -20.11 2.74
N LYS A 86 -14.27 -21.34 3.20
CA LYS A 86 -13.89 -21.76 4.57
C LYS A 86 -12.38 -22.00 4.66
N LYS A 87 -11.82 -22.65 3.65
CA LYS A 87 -10.38 -22.98 3.59
C LYS A 87 -9.55 -21.72 3.40
N GLU A 88 -9.84 -20.92 2.38
CA GLU A 88 -9.03 -19.75 2.01
C GLU A 88 -9.03 -18.67 3.10
N ILE A 89 -10.16 -18.47 3.81
CA ILE A 89 -10.22 -17.55 4.96
C ILE A 89 -9.44 -18.07 6.16
N THR A 90 -9.44 -19.39 6.39
CA THR A 90 -8.63 -20.01 7.43
C THR A 90 -7.14 -19.85 7.12
N ASP A 91 -6.72 -20.13 5.87
CA ASP A 91 -5.35 -19.98 5.40
C ASP A 91 -4.87 -18.52 5.51
N LEU A 92 -5.72 -17.56 5.16
CA LEU A 92 -5.45 -16.13 5.32
C LEU A 92 -5.26 -15.75 6.80
N ALA A 93 -6.12 -16.22 7.68
CA ALA A 93 -6.02 -15.94 9.12
C ALA A 93 -4.74 -16.55 9.71
N GLU A 94 -4.36 -17.76 9.30
CA GLU A 94 -3.11 -18.40 9.72
C GLU A 94 -1.87 -17.65 9.24
N TYR A 95 -1.86 -17.23 7.96
CA TYR A 95 -0.80 -16.39 7.42
C TYR A 95 -0.67 -15.09 8.23
N ALA A 96 -1.79 -14.42 8.52
CA ALA A 96 -1.80 -13.19 9.30
C ALA A 96 -1.28 -13.42 10.72
N ARG A 97 -1.71 -14.48 11.41
CA ARG A 97 -1.19 -14.84 12.75
C ARG A 97 0.32 -15.03 12.75
N LYS A 98 0.85 -15.70 11.73
CA LYS A 98 2.30 -15.90 11.57
C LYS A 98 3.03 -14.58 11.33
N LYS A 99 2.47 -13.69 10.49
CA LYS A 99 3.06 -12.38 10.16
C LYS A 99 3.09 -11.44 11.37
N TYR A 100 2.07 -11.49 12.23
CA TYR A 100 1.93 -10.63 13.41
C TYR A 100 2.23 -11.35 14.74
N ALA A 101 3.01 -12.44 14.70
CA ALA A 101 3.43 -13.17 15.89
C ALA A 101 4.09 -12.23 16.91
N GLY A 102 3.65 -12.30 18.17
CA GLY A 102 4.14 -11.43 19.25
C GLY A 102 3.45 -10.06 19.36
N ASN A 103 2.46 -9.77 18.52
CA ASN A 103 1.63 -8.56 18.63
C ASN A 103 0.19 -8.91 19.07
N ASP A 104 -0.03 -9.01 20.38
CA ASP A 104 -1.30 -9.44 20.98
C ASP A 104 -2.52 -8.62 20.50
N ARG A 105 -2.31 -7.34 20.19
CA ARG A 105 -3.39 -6.49 19.66
C ARG A 105 -3.81 -6.93 18.26
N HIS A 106 -2.86 -7.20 17.38
CA HIS A 106 -3.16 -7.65 16.02
C HIS A 106 -3.71 -9.08 16.01
N LEU A 107 -3.19 -9.95 16.89
CA LEU A 107 -3.71 -11.32 17.04
C LEU A 107 -5.19 -11.33 17.45
N LYS A 108 -5.60 -10.48 18.40
CA LYS A 108 -7.02 -10.34 18.76
C LYS A 108 -7.91 -9.89 17.60
N ILE A 109 -7.43 -8.94 16.79
CA ILE A 109 -8.17 -8.46 15.61
C ILE A 109 -8.33 -9.60 14.59
N ILE A 110 -7.27 -10.39 14.37
CA ILE A 110 -7.30 -11.52 13.44
C ILE A 110 -8.25 -12.61 13.92
N ASP A 111 -8.28 -12.88 15.23
CA ASP A 111 -9.19 -13.87 15.82
C ASP A 111 -10.65 -13.42 15.75
N GLU A 112 -10.93 -12.14 16.03
CA GLU A 112 -12.27 -11.56 15.87
C GLU A 112 -12.75 -11.65 14.41
N PHE A 113 -11.90 -11.26 13.45
CA PHE A 113 -12.16 -11.42 12.02
C PHE A 113 -12.50 -12.87 11.65
N ALA A 114 -11.67 -13.83 12.06
CA ALA A 114 -11.85 -15.24 11.71
C ALA A 114 -13.14 -15.84 12.33
N LEU A 115 -13.55 -15.37 13.50
CA LEU A 115 -14.77 -15.81 14.17
C LEU A 115 -16.03 -15.20 13.54
N ASP A 116 -16.04 -13.89 13.31
CA ASP A 116 -17.17 -13.19 12.69
C ASP A 116 -17.44 -13.73 11.29
N TYR A 117 -16.38 -13.93 10.51
CA TYR A 117 -16.50 -14.47 9.16
C TYR A 117 -17.09 -15.90 9.16
N LYS A 118 -16.68 -16.76 10.11
CA LYS A 118 -17.26 -18.11 10.26
C LYS A 118 -18.73 -18.08 10.69
N SER A 119 -19.10 -17.17 11.61
CA SER A 119 -20.48 -17.02 12.07
C SER A 119 -21.41 -16.59 10.93
N ASN A 120 -20.97 -15.66 10.09
CA ASN A 120 -21.73 -15.18 8.94
C ASN A 120 -21.92 -16.23 7.83
N LEU A 121 -21.03 -17.21 7.73
CA LEU A 121 -21.15 -18.33 6.80
C LEU A 121 -22.19 -19.37 7.22
N ASP A 122 -22.37 -19.57 8.52
CA ASP A 122 -23.32 -20.55 9.06
C ASP A 122 -24.75 -19.93 9.19
N GLU A 123 -24.86 -18.61 9.31
CA GLU A 123 -26.12 -17.85 9.21
C GLU A 123 -26.43 -17.38 7.77
N LYS A 124 -26.86 -18.33 6.91
CA LYS A 124 -27.70 -18.08 5.72
C LYS A 124 -27.27 -17.02 4.68
N ASN A 125 -26.07 -16.47 4.71
CA ASN A 125 -25.56 -15.59 3.65
C ASN A 125 -24.53 -16.34 2.81
N LYS A 126 -25.03 -17.26 1.97
CA LYS A 126 -24.22 -17.71 0.84
C LYS A 126 -23.93 -16.52 -0.07
N PRO A 127 -22.69 -16.34 -0.54
CA PRO A 127 -22.38 -15.36 -1.56
C PRO A 127 -23.34 -15.50 -2.74
N ILE A 128 -23.85 -14.37 -3.24
CA ILE A 128 -24.76 -14.31 -4.38
C ILE A 128 -23.90 -14.39 -5.66
N TRP A 129 -23.25 -15.52 -5.88
CA TRP A 129 -22.62 -15.83 -7.17
C TRP A 129 -23.05 -17.23 -7.59
#